data_AF-A0A355T4N8-F1
#
_entry.id   AF-A0A355T4N8-F1
#
_cell.length_a   1.000
_cell.length_b   1.000
_cell.length_c   1.000
_cell.angle_alpha   90.00
_cell.angle_beta   90.00
_cell.angle_gamma   90.00
#
_symmetry.space_group_name_H-M   'P 1'
#
loop_
_entity.id
_entity.type
_entity.pdbx_description
1 polymer ?
#
loop_
_entity_poly.entity_id
_entity_poly.type
_entity_poly.pdbx_seq_one_letter_code
_entity_poly.pdbx_strand_id
1 'polypeptide(L)'
;NTNLHLVIAFNYGGHLEIAAAVRRIAHKIANGEIKPDQITPDTIEAHLDTAGIPHPDLVIRTSGEKRLSNFLLWQSAYSEFIFTDVLWPDFT
;
A
#
# COMPACT_ATOMS: atom_id res chain seq x y z
N ASN A 1 -1.11 -3.11 20.92
CA ASN A 1 0.26 -3.64 21.10
C ASN A 1 1.21 -2.59 20.57
N THR A 2 2.26 -2.20 21.30
CA THR A 2 3.25 -1.17 20.90
C THR A 2 4.54 -1.73 20.31
N ASN A 3 4.75 -3.06 20.36
CA ASN A 3 6.02 -3.68 19.99
C ASN A 3 6.00 -4.25 18.55
N LEU A 4 4.85 -4.73 18.08
CA LEU A 4 4.71 -5.31 16.75
C LEU A 4 3.35 -4.94 16.15
N HIS A 5 3.39 -4.45 14.92
CA HIS A 5 2.23 -4.23 14.08
C HIS A 5 2.25 -5.26 12.94
N LEU A 6 1.36 -6.25 13.00
CA LEU A 6 1.17 -7.23 11.93
C LEU A 6 -0.05 -6.83 11.10
N VAL A 7 0.16 -6.61 9.81
CA VAL A 7 -0.89 -6.29 8.84
C VAL A 7 -1.08 -7.47 7.90
N ILE A 8 -2.26 -8.07 7.90
CA ILE A 8 -2.61 -9.17 7.01
C ILE A 8 -3.48 -8.62 5.88
N ALA A 9 -2.93 -8.59 4.68
CA ALA A 9 -3.61 -8.11 3.49
C ALA A 9 -4.54 -9.20 2.93
N PHE A 10 -5.83 -9.16 3.32
CA PHE A 10 -6.84 -10.12 2.88
C PHE A 10 -7.78 -9.49 1.87
N ASN A 11 -7.99 -10.15 0.71
CA ASN A 11 -8.72 -9.57 -0.43
C ASN A 11 -8.19 -8.18 -0.85
N TYR A 12 -6.87 -8.01 -0.75
CA TYR A 12 -6.20 -6.75 -1.02
C TYR A 12 -5.74 -6.65 -2.49
N GLY A 13 -5.76 -5.44 -3.03
CA GLY A 13 -5.07 -5.10 -4.28
C GLY A 13 -4.82 -3.60 -4.38
N GLY A 14 -3.59 -3.20 -4.72
CA GLY A 14 -3.14 -1.81 -4.74
C GLY A 14 -3.96 -0.91 -5.67
N HIS A 15 -4.36 -1.39 -6.85
CA HIS A 15 -5.26 -0.65 -7.72
C HIS A 15 -6.63 -0.36 -7.07
N LEU A 16 -7.20 -1.34 -6.36
CA LEU A 16 -8.50 -1.16 -5.70
C LEU A 16 -8.39 -0.20 -4.52
N GLU A 17 -7.30 -0.30 -3.75
CA GLU A 17 -6.98 0.61 -2.66
C GLU A 17 -6.87 2.06 -3.17
N ILE A 18 -6.07 2.30 -4.22
CA ILE A 18 -5.91 3.64 -4.81
C ILE A 18 -7.26 4.15 -5.33
N ALA A 19 -8.03 3.32 -6.03
CA ALA A 19 -9.37 3.70 -6.51
C ALA A 19 -10.34 4.03 -5.36
N ALA A 20 -10.22 3.36 -4.21
CA ALA A 20 -11.00 3.66 -3.02
C ALA A 20 -10.55 4.98 -2.37
N ALA A 21 -9.24 5.23 -2.27
CA ALA A 21 -8.69 6.49 -1.78
C ALA A 21 -9.15 7.69 -2.61
N VAL A 22 -9.08 7.58 -3.94
CA VAL A 22 -9.57 8.62 -4.86
C VAL A 22 -11.07 8.87 -4.68
N ARG A 23 -11.89 7.81 -4.51
CA ARG A 23 -13.32 7.97 -4.20
C ARG A 23 -13.55 8.70 -2.89
N ARG A 24 -12.81 8.37 -1.82
CA ARG A 24 -12.89 9.08 -0.53
C ARG A 24 -12.55 10.57 -0.67
N ILE A 25 -11.49 10.89 -1.40
CA ILE A 25 -11.07 12.27 -1.69
C ILE A 25 -12.15 13.01 -2.49
N ALA A 26 -12.71 12.38 -3.53
CA ALA A 26 -13.77 12.98 -4.34
C ALA A 26 -15.02 13.33 -3.53
N HIS A 27 -15.41 12.50 -2.55
CA HIS A 27 -16.51 12.82 -1.63
C HIS A 27 -16.19 14.06 -0.77
N LYS A 28 -14.96 14.20 -0.27
CA LYS A 28 -14.54 15.39 0.48
C LYS A 28 -14.56 16.66 -0.37
N ILE A 29 -14.17 16.57 -1.65
CA ILE A 29 -14.31 17.69 -2.59
C ILE A 29 -15.77 18.08 -2.77
N ALA A 30 -16.65 17.10 -2.99
CA ALA A 30 -18.08 17.33 -3.17
C ALA A 30 -18.73 17.99 -1.95
N ASN A 31 -18.23 17.69 -0.75
CA ASN A 31 -18.66 18.31 0.51
C ASN A 31 -18.02 19.69 0.77
N GLY A 32 -17.08 20.14 -0.06
CA GLY A 32 -16.36 21.41 0.13
C GLY A 32 -15.30 21.37 1.24
N GLU A 33 -14.90 20.18 1.71
CA GLU A 33 -13.90 20.01 2.78
C GLU A 33 -12.47 20.23 2.27
N ILE A 34 -12.20 19.90 1.01
CA ILE A 34 -10.93 20.11 0.32
C ILE A 34 -11.19 20.61 -1.10
N LYS A 35 -10.26 21.40 -1.64
CA LYS A 35 -10.29 21.80 -3.05
C LYS A 35 -9.41 20.88 -3.91
N PRO A 36 -9.72 20.67 -5.20
CA PRO A 36 -8.92 19.81 -6.08
C PRO A 36 -7.44 20.19 -6.20
N ASP A 37 -7.13 21.47 -6.17
CA ASP A 37 -5.77 22.03 -6.22
C ASP A 37 -4.96 21.79 -4.94
N GLN A 38 -5.60 21.34 -3.87
CA GLN A 38 -4.94 20.98 -2.61
C GLN A 38 -4.54 19.50 -2.56
N ILE A 39 -4.87 18.70 -3.58
CA ILE A 39 -4.52 17.28 -3.61
C ILE A 39 -3.02 17.12 -3.85
N THR A 40 -2.37 16.49 -2.89
CA THR A 40 -0.94 16.12 -2.91
C THR A 40 -0.77 14.60 -2.79
N PRO A 41 0.44 14.06 -3.01
CA PRO A 41 0.75 12.68 -2.64
C PRO A 41 0.36 12.34 -1.19
N ASP A 42 0.65 13.23 -0.23
CA ASP A 42 0.26 13.06 1.19
C ASP A 42 -1.26 12.99 1.36
N THR A 43 -2.01 13.72 0.53
CA THR A 43 -3.48 13.64 0.51
C THR A 43 -3.92 12.26 0.08
N ILE A 44 -3.30 11.66 -0.93
CA ILE A 44 -3.62 10.29 -1.36
C ILE A 44 -3.24 9.30 -0.25
N GLU A 45 -2.03 9.41 0.29
CA GLU A 45 -1.50 8.54 1.35
C GLU A 45 -2.39 8.51 2.59
N ALA A 46 -2.86 9.68 3.05
CA ALA A 46 -3.78 9.81 4.18
C ALA A 46 -5.17 9.17 3.94
N HIS A 47 -5.49 8.81 2.69
CA HIS A 47 -6.75 8.17 2.31
C HIS A 47 -6.57 6.75 1.79
N LEU A 48 -5.37 6.15 1.83
CA LEU A 48 -5.17 4.73 1.55
C LEU A 48 -5.70 3.87 2.69
N ASP A 49 -5.90 2.57 2.44
CA ASP A 49 -6.32 1.63 3.49
C ASP A 49 -5.17 1.41 4.50
N THR A 50 -3.93 1.64 4.08
CA THR A 50 -2.73 1.63 4.95
C THR A 50 -2.42 2.98 5.61
N ALA A 51 -3.32 3.96 5.60
CA ALA A 51 -3.03 5.28 6.17
C ALA A 51 -2.55 5.18 7.64
N GLY A 52 -1.44 5.85 7.95
CA GLY A 52 -0.80 5.81 9.28
C GLY A 52 0.07 4.57 9.53
N ILE A 53 0.20 3.66 8.57
CA ILE A 53 1.18 2.58 8.59
C ILE A 53 2.41 3.03 7.79
N PRO A 54 3.64 2.93 8.33
CA PRO A 54 4.85 3.26 7.58
C PRO A 54 4.98 2.45 6.30
N HIS A 55 5.55 3.05 5.27
CA HIS A 55 5.89 2.33 4.05
C HIS A 55 6.91 1.22 4.35
N PRO A 56 6.83 0.08 3.63
CA PRO A 56 7.82 -0.97 3.80
C PRO A 56 9.18 -0.50 3.30
N ASP A 57 10.22 -0.63 4.11
CA ASP A 57 11.59 -0.46 3.63
C ASP A 57 11.99 -1.61 2.68
N LEU A 58 11.45 -2.81 2.95
CA LEU A 58 11.80 -4.05 2.27
C LEU A 58 10.56 -4.83 1.86
N VAL A 59 10.49 -5.23 0.60
CA VAL A 59 9.48 -6.15 0.06
C VAL A 59 10.16 -7.46 -0.33
N ILE A 60 9.80 -8.53 0.39
CA ILE A 60 10.30 -9.89 0.13
C ILE A 60 9.25 -10.67 -0.64
N ARG A 61 9.66 -11.31 -1.74
CA ARG A 61 8.81 -12.22 -2.51
C ARG A 61 9.51 -13.55 -2.78
N THR A 62 8.83 -14.62 -2.38
CA THR A 62 9.26 -16.01 -2.52
C THR A 62 8.93 -16.60 -3.89
N SER A 63 9.32 -17.85 -4.11
CA SER A 63 9.05 -18.69 -5.29
C SER A 63 9.65 -18.23 -6.62
N GLY A 64 10.67 -17.37 -6.59
CA GLY A 64 11.45 -16.92 -7.76
C GLY A 64 10.77 -15.86 -8.63
N GLU A 65 9.57 -15.43 -8.26
CA GLU A 65 8.74 -14.57 -9.10
C GLU A 65 9.10 -13.10 -8.97
N LYS A 66 9.63 -12.49 -10.03
CA LYS A 66 10.09 -11.10 -10.05
C LYS A 66 9.01 -10.11 -10.50
N ARG A 67 7.95 -9.99 -9.71
CA ARG A 67 6.84 -9.05 -9.94
C ARG A 67 6.23 -8.63 -8.60
N LEU A 68 5.49 -7.51 -8.58
CA LEU A 68 4.72 -7.09 -7.40
C LEU A 68 3.35 -7.77 -7.31
N SER A 69 2.76 -8.13 -8.45
CA SER A 69 1.39 -8.67 -8.51
C SER A 69 0.35 -7.81 -7.79
N ASN A 70 0.36 -6.50 -8.03
CA ASN A 70 -0.62 -5.56 -7.46
C ASN A 70 -0.56 -5.46 -5.92
N PHE A 71 0.57 -5.81 -5.30
CA PHE A 71 0.79 -5.69 -3.86
C PHE A 71 1.46 -4.36 -3.51
N LEU A 72 0.88 -3.61 -2.57
CA LEU A 72 1.38 -2.35 -2.01
C LEU A 72 1.96 -1.37 -3.06
N LEU A 73 1.21 -1.10 -4.12
CA LEU A 73 1.72 -0.34 -5.28
C LEU A 73 2.16 1.09 -4.94
N TRP A 74 1.44 1.75 -4.04
CA TRP A 74 1.79 3.11 -3.61
C TRP A 74 2.93 3.08 -2.60
N GLN A 75 2.78 2.22 -1.60
CA GLN A 75 3.64 2.15 -0.43
C GLN A 75 5.03 1.62 -0.78
N SER A 76 5.13 0.76 -1.81
CA SER A 76 6.41 0.15 -2.22
C SER A 76 7.23 0.96 -3.22
N ALA A 77 6.83 2.20 -3.53
CA ALA A 77 7.46 3.03 -4.55
C ALA A 77 8.97 3.23 -4.34
N TYR A 78 9.43 3.21 -3.09
CA TYR A 78 10.83 3.39 -2.70
C TYR A 78 11.39 2.22 -1.90
N SER A 79 10.70 1.08 -1.88
CA SER A 79 11.18 -0.11 -1.17
C SER A 79 12.32 -0.79 -1.90
N GLU A 80 13.19 -1.44 -1.14
CA GLU A 80 14.07 -2.46 -1.69
C GLU A 80 13.29 -3.76 -1.95
N PHE A 81 13.68 -4.48 -3.00
CA PHE A 81 13.04 -5.73 -3.39
C PHE A 81 14.01 -6.91 -3.27
N ILE A 82 13.61 -7.91 -2.49
CA ILE A 82 14.30 -9.21 -2.45
C ILE A 82 13.39 -10.26 -3.05
N PHE A 83 13.84 -10.84 -4.15
CA PHE A 83 13.22 -11.99 -4.78
C PHE A 83 14.07 -13.22 -4.49
N THR A 84 13.47 -14.25 -3.91
CA THR A 84 14.13 -15.52 -3.61
C THR A 84 13.42 -16.68 -4.28
N ASP A 85 14.19 -17.69 -4.71
CA ASP A 85 13.67 -18.91 -5.32
C ASP A 85 13.04 -19.87 -4.28
N VAL A 86 13.29 -19.65 -2.98
CA VAL A 86 12.72 -20.43 -1.87
C VAL A 86 11.20 -20.31 -1.86
N LEU A 87 10.48 -21.43 -1.71
CA LEU A 87 9.01 -21.45 -1.60
C LEU A 87 8.54 -20.94 -0.23
N TRP A 88 7.35 -20.35 -0.16
CA TRP A 88 6.83 -19.76 1.08
C TRP A 88 6.83 -20.71 2.30
N PRO A 89 6.39 -21.98 2.20
CA PRO A 89 6.42 -22.90 3.34
C PRO A 89 7.83 -23.28 3.81
N ASP A 90 8.84 -23.09 2.96
CA ASP A 90 10.23 -23.51 3.20
C ASP A 90 11.14 -22.34 3.63
N PHE A 91 10.60 -21.13 3.80
CA PHE A 91 11.35 -19.92 4.14
C PHE A 91 11.83 -19.94 5.61
N THR A 92 13.12 -19.65 5.86
CA THR A 92 13.76 -19.68 7.19
C THR A 92 14.54 -18.40 7.47
#